data_AF-A0A286ILF2-F1
#
_entry.id   AF-A0A286ILF2-F1
#
_cell.length_a   1.000
_cell.length_b   1.000
_cell.length_c   1.000
_cell.angle_alpha   90.00
_cell.angle_beta   90.00
_cell.angle_gamma   90.00
#
_symmetry.space_group_name_H-M   'P 1'
#
loop_
_entity.id
_entity.type
_entity.pdbx_description
1 polymer ?
#
loop_
_entity_poly.entity_id
_entity_poly.type
_entity_poly.pdbx_seq_one_letter_code
_entity_poly.pdbx_strand_id
1 'polypeptide(L)'
;MLKALVFAIFLTPFISCTNELKDEKRGLHVTYNGLEPKAIELFADQVPKESKTISFGQELTVHFKGIDDFSTTGEKKVLFGGEVSVIDSANNVLFHVPDYFKKYDLNGVDQKDAETIKLNLIIGKPLLPGNTFRYLFRIWDKKSDKELKGNLEFEVI
;
A
#
# COMPACT_ATOMS: atom_id res chain seq x y z
N MET A 1 41.20 -41.19 21.44
CA MET A 1 40.98 -40.62 20.09
C MET A 1 39.52 -40.22 19.99
N LEU A 2 39.25 -38.92 20.01
CA LEU A 2 37.89 -38.33 20.05
C LEU A 2 37.41 -38.10 18.61
N LYS A 3 36.32 -38.74 18.20
CA LYS A 3 35.69 -38.51 16.88
C LYS A 3 34.81 -37.26 16.97
N ALA A 4 35.14 -36.23 16.21
CA ALA A 4 34.32 -35.04 16.06
C ALA A 4 33.10 -35.34 15.19
N LEU A 5 31.91 -35.04 15.72
CA LEU A 5 30.62 -35.11 15.03
C LEU A 5 30.40 -33.76 14.33
N VAL A 6 30.49 -33.73 13.00
CA VAL A 6 30.24 -32.53 12.20
C VAL A 6 28.74 -32.44 11.92
N PHE A 7 28.07 -31.47 12.55
CA PHE A 7 26.66 -31.15 12.30
C PHE A 7 26.58 -30.10 11.18
N ALA A 8 26.22 -30.53 9.97
CA ALA A 8 26.03 -29.64 8.83
C ALA A 8 24.64 -28.98 8.92
N ILE A 9 24.59 -27.71 9.29
CA ILE A 9 23.37 -26.89 9.24
C ILE A 9 23.14 -26.47 7.78
N PHE A 10 22.16 -27.09 7.13
CA PHE A 10 21.67 -26.65 5.82
C PHE A 10 20.85 -25.36 6.02
N LEU A 11 21.49 -24.22 5.78
CA LEU A 11 20.81 -22.92 5.68
C LEU A 11 20.10 -22.87 4.31
N THR A 12 18.82 -23.24 4.26
CA THR A 12 18.01 -23.05 3.05
C THR A 12 17.66 -21.57 2.92
N PRO A 13 17.98 -20.90 1.80
CA PRO A 13 17.53 -19.54 1.57
C PRO A 13 16.00 -19.56 1.43
N PHE A 14 15.31 -18.90 2.35
CA PHE A 14 13.90 -18.56 2.18
C PHE A 14 13.82 -17.56 1.02
N ILE A 15 13.61 -18.07 -0.19
CA ILE A 15 13.22 -17.28 -1.35
C ILE A 15 11.79 -16.81 -1.07
N SER A 16 11.64 -15.65 -0.43
CA SER A 16 10.35 -15.00 -0.34
C SER A 16 9.97 -14.54 -1.75
N CYS A 17 9.02 -15.23 -2.36
CA CYS A 17 8.46 -14.84 -3.64
C CYS A 17 7.53 -13.65 -3.38
N THR A 18 7.99 -12.43 -3.62
CA THR A 18 7.15 -11.24 -3.52
C THR A 18 6.35 -11.10 -4.81
N ASN A 19 5.03 -11.18 -4.73
CA ASN A 19 4.16 -10.91 -5.88
C ASN A 19 4.20 -9.40 -6.18
N GLU A 20 4.23 -9.02 -7.46
CA GLU A 20 4.23 -7.61 -7.87
C GLU A 20 3.16 -7.31 -8.92
N LEU A 21 2.64 -6.08 -8.90
CA LEU A 21 1.79 -5.49 -9.92
C LEU A 21 2.46 -4.22 -10.45
N LYS A 22 2.52 -4.09 -11.78
CA LYS A 22 3.03 -2.92 -12.49
C LYS A 22 2.01 -2.46 -13.51
N ASP A 23 1.55 -1.22 -13.38
CA ASP A 23 0.78 -0.51 -14.39
C ASP A 23 1.49 0.79 -14.75
N GLU A 24 2.41 0.68 -15.70
CA GLU A 24 3.24 1.79 -16.17
C GLU A 24 2.40 2.91 -16.81
N LYS A 25 1.26 2.57 -17.43
CA LYS A 25 0.37 3.54 -18.09
C LYS A 25 -0.21 4.51 -17.06
N ARG A 26 -0.60 4.00 -15.90
CA ARG A 26 -1.20 4.78 -14.81
C ARG A 26 -0.19 5.18 -13.73
N GLY A 27 1.05 4.68 -13.80
CA GLY A 27 2.15 5.00 -12.89
C GLY A 27 2.15 4.22 -11.59
N LEU A 28 1.44 3.08 -11.53
CA LEU A 28 1.26 2.29 -10.32
C LEU A 28 2.27 1.14 -10.25
N HIS A 29 2.92 1.01 -9.12
CA HIS A 29 3.72 -0.17 -8.78
C HIS A 29 3.41 -0.62 -7.36
N VAL A 30 3.09 -1.91 -7.19
CA VAL A 30 2.71 -2.50 -5.90
C VAL A 30 3.41 -3.84 -5.72
N THR A 31 3.89 -4.09 -4.51
CA THR A 31 4.46 -5.36 -4.06
C THR A 31 3.64 -5.91 -2.91
N TYR A 32 3.42 -7.22 -2.91
CA TYR A 32 2.60 -7.92 -1.92
C TYR A 32 3.45 -8.88 -1.11
N ASN A 33 3.23 -8.85 0.21
CA ASN A 33 3.69 -9.86 1.15
C ASN A 33 2.47 -10.38 1.92
N GLY A 34 1.74 -11.32 1.34
CA GLY A 34 0.60 -11.96 1.99
C GLY A 34 -0.68 -11.13 2.15
N LEU A 35 -0.72 -9.87 1.68
CA LEU A 35 -1.97 -9.13 1.43
C LEU A 35 -2.10 -8.87 -0.07
N GLU A 36 -2.90 -9.68 -0.77
CA GLU A 36 -3.06 -9.56 -2.23
C GLU A 36 -4.48 -9.08 -2.60
N PRO A 37 -4.64 -7.84 -3.08
CA PRO A 37 -5.93 -7.37 -3.56
C PRO A 37 -6.29 -8.04 -4.89
N LYS A 38 -7.54 -8.47 -5.04
CA LYS A 38 -8.10 -8.97 -6.31
C LYS A 38 -8.13 -7.90 -7.41
N ALA A 39 -8.26 -6.63 -7.02
CA ALA A 39 -8.18 -5.50 -7.95
C ALA A 39 -7.65 -4.23 -7.26
N ILE A 40 -6.93 -3.42 -8.05
CA ILE A 40 -6.55 -2.05 -7.67
C ILE A 40 -7.11 -1.10 -8.73
N GLU A 41 -8.07 -0.27 -8.31
CA GLU A 41 -8.73 0.73 -9.15
C GLU A 41 -8.19 2.12 -8.78
N LEU A 42 -7.97 2.97 -9.78
CA LEU A 42 -7.45 4.33 -9.61
C LEU A 42 -8.49 5.31 -10.13
N PHE A 43 -8.79 6.34 -9.34
CA PHE A 43 -9.76 7.37 -9.72
C PHE A 43 -9.21 8.77 -9.54
N ALA A 44 -9.67 9.69 -10.39
CA ALA A 44 -9.60 11.14 -10.18
C ALA A 44 -11.05 11.66 -10.12
N ASP A 45 -11.46 12.22 -8.98
CA ASP A 45 -12.85 12.64 -8.71
C ASP A 45 -13.88 11.55 -9.05
N GLN A 46 -13.63 10.30 -8.63
CA GLN A 46 -14.47 9.13 -8.91
C GLN A 46 -14.54 8.70 -10.39
N VAL A 47 -13.79 9.35 -11.29
CA VAL A 47 -13.64 8.91 -12.68
C VAL A 47 -12.40 8.02 -12.81
N PRO A 48 -12.49 6.85 -13.48
CA PRO A 48 -11.32 6.00 -13.69
C PRO A 48 -10.15 6.76 -14.32
N LYS A 49 -8.98 6.64 -13.70
CA LYS A 49 -7.74 7.26 -14.16
C LYS A 49 -7.12 6.39 -15.25
N GLU A 50 -6.83 6.99 -16.41
CA GLU A 50 -6.31 6.29 -17.60
C GLU A 50 -4.85 6.59 -17.92
N SER A 51 -4.23 7.56 -17.25
CA SER A 51 -2.86 8.04 -17.52
C SER A 51 -2.14 8.37 -16.21
N LYS A 52 -0.92 8.93 -16.27
CA LYS A 52 -0.20 9.49 -15.10
C LYS A 52 -0.63 10.92 -14.71
N THR A 53 -1.48 11.60 -15.49
CA THR A 53 -1.86 12.99 -15.20
C THR A 53 -3.03 13.10 -14.22
N ILE A 54 -3.04 14.12 -13.37
CA ILE A 54 -4.18 14.48 -12.52
C ILE A 54 -4.29 16.00 -12.45
N SER A 55 -5.51 16.54 -12.53
CA SER A 55 -5.66 18.00 -12.51
C SER A 55 -5.53 18.55 -11.10
N PHE A 56 -5.01 19.77 -10.98
CA PHE A 56 -5.04 20.51 -9.74
C PHE A 56 -6.47 20.71 -9.23
N GLY A 57 -6.69 20.47 -7.94
CA GLY A 57 -7.99 20.53 -7.27
C GLY A 57 -8.73 19.20 -7.19
N GLN A 58 -8.30 18.16 -7.91
CA GLN A 58 -8.97 16.85 -7.89
C GLN A 58 -8.60 16.01 -6.67
N GLU A 59 -9.45 15.03 -6.34
CA GLU A 59 -9.13 13.93 -5.42
C GLU A 59 -8.61 12.72 -6.20
N LEU A 60 -7.39 12.29 -5.88
CA LEU A 60 -6.86 10.99 -6.25
C LEU A 60 -7.35 9.92 -5.27
N THR A 61 -7.91 8.82 -5.77
CA THR A 61 -8.26 7.65 -4.97
C THR A 61 -7.52 6.41 -5.46
N VAL A 62 -6.83 5.72 -4.55
CA VAL A 62 -6.35 4.35 -4.76
C VAL A 62 -7.31 3.40 -4.02
N HIS A 63 -7.99 2.53 -4.76
CA HIS A 63 -9.04 1.67 -4.26
C HIS A 63 -8.64 0.20 -4.39
N PHE A 64 -8.32 -0.42 -3.26
CA PHE A 64 -7.99 -1.83 -3.16
C PHE A 64 -9.26 -2.63 -2.89
N LYS A 65 -9.48 -3.71 -3.64
CA LYS A 65 -10.68 -4.54 -3.54
C LYS A 65 -10.31 -6.01 -3.37
N GLY A 66 -11.05 -6.66 -2.49
CA GLY A 66 -10.99 -8.10 -2.25
C GLY A 66 -9.75 -8.56 -1.51
N ILE A 67 -9.25 -7.76 -0.54
CA ILE A 67 -8.18 -8.21 0.36
C ILE A 67 -8.80 -9.09 1.45
N ASP A 68 -8.70 -10.41 1.34
CA ASP A 68 -9.30 -11.36 2.28
C ASP A 68 -8.28 -12.08 3.18
N ASP A 69 -7.00 -11.79 3.02
CA ASP A 69 -5.88 -12.44 3.74
C ASP A 69 -5.56 -11.86 5.12
N PHE A 70 -6.30 -10.86 5.60
CA PHE A 70 -6.06 -10.28 6.93
C PHE A 70 -6.28 -11.29 8.06
N SER A 71 -5.43 -11.23 9.10
CA SER A 71 -5.71 -11.96 10.33
C SER A 71 -6.93 -11.38 11.03
N THR A 72 -7.75 -12.26 11.57
CA THR A 72 -8.94 -11.89 12.32
C THR A 72 -8.78 -12.14 13.81
N THR A 73 -9.44 -11.33 14.63
CA THR A 73 -9.67 -11.64 16.04
C THR A 73 -10.89 -12.56 16.17
N GLY A 74 -11.16 -13.06 17.38
CA GLY A 74 -12.29 -13.97 17.65
C GLY A 74 -13.67 -13.44 17.24
N GLU A 75 -13.82 -12.12 17.06
CA GLU A 75 -15.05 -11.46 16.64
C GLU A 75 -15.11 -11.14 15.13
N LYS A 76 -14.25 -11.75 14.31
CA LYS A 76 -14.09 -11.43 12.88
C LYS A 76 -13.75 -9.95 12.63
N LYS A 77 -13.06 -9.34 13.59
CA LYS A 77 -12.49 -8.00 13.42
C LYS A 77 -11.08 -8.10 12.86
N VAL A 78 -10.76 -7.19 11.97
CA VAL A 78 -9.42 -7.01 11.41
C VAL A 78 -8.82 -5.75 12.02
N LEU A 79 -7.56 -5.85 12.43
CA LEU A 79 -6.75 -4.71 12.85
C LEU A 79 -5.69 -4.50 11.77
N PHE A 80 -5.87 -3.46 10.96
CA PHE A 80 -4.93 -3.09 9.92
C PHE A 80 -4.47 -1.65 10.09
N GLY A 81 -3.32 -1.34 9.52
CA GLY A 81 -2.80 0.02 9.42
C GLY A 81 -2.61 0.44 7.98
N GLY A 82 -2.39 1.74 7.80
CA GLY A 82 -2.13 2.31 6.49
C GLY A 82 -1.16 3.48 6.61
N GLU A 83 -0.09 3.50 5.85
CA GLU A 83 0.88 4.60 5.84
C GLU A 83 0.83 5.22 4.46
N VAL A 84 0.86 6.55 4.39
CA VAL A 84 0.89 7.26 3.12
C VAL A 84 1.88 8.42 3.17
N SER A 85 2.58 8.66 2.06
CA SER A 85 3.48 9.81 1.92
C SER A 85 3.41 10.39 0.51
N VAL A 86 3.57 11.71 0.38
CA VAL A 86 3.75 12.37 -0.92
C VAL A 86 5.17 12.90 -0.99
N ILE A 87 5.87 12.54 -2.07
CA ILE A 87 7.26 12.92 -2.31
C ILE A 87 7.36 13.64 -3.65
N ASP A 88 8.13 14.74 -3.69
CA ASP A 88 8.44 15.42 -4.95
C ASP A 88 9.56 14.72 -5.74
N SER A 89 9.89 15.28 -6.92
CA SER A 89 10.98 14.79 -7.77
C SER A 89 12.38 14.97 -7.15
N ALA A 90 12.52 15.87 -6.18
CA ALA A 90 13.76 16.09 -5.43
C ALA A 90 13.89 15.18 -4.19
N ASN A 91 12.96 14.24 -4.00
CA ASN A 91 12.87 13.33 -2.85
C ASN A 91 12.51 14.01 -1.51
N ASN A 92 11.96 15.23 -1.53
CA ASN A 92 11.43 15.85 -0.33
C ASN A 92 10.07 15.26 0.02
N VAL A 93 9.87 14.92 1.30
CA VAL A 93 8.57 14.50 1.81
C VAL A 93 7.71 15.74 2.05
N LEU A 94 6.65 15.88 1.25
CA LEU A 94 5.70 17.01 1.34
C LEU A 94 4.57 16.74 2.32
N PHE A 95 4.22 15.47 2.49
CA PHE A 95 3.14 15.00 3.35
C PHE A 95 3.44 13.58 3.82
N HIS A 96 3.13 13.27 5.07
CA HIS A 96 3.29 11.94 5.64
C HIS A 96 2.23 11.67 6.71
N VAL A 97 1.57 10.52 6.61
CA VAL A 97 0.66 10.00 7.63
C VAL A 97 1.14 8.59 7.99
N PRO A 98 1.68 8.37 9.20
CA PRO A 98 2.26 7.10 9.59
C PRO A 98 1.22 5.99 9.80
N ASP A 99 0.02 6.36 10.26
CA ASP A 99 -1.09 5.41 10.42
C ASP A 99 -2.46 6.08 10.17
N TYR A 100 -2.89 6.00 8.92
CA TYR A 100 -4.15 6.48 8.38
C TYR A 100 -5.38 5.81 9.02
N PHE A 101 -5.22 4.59 9.55
CA PHE A 101 -6.31 3.79 10.12
C PHE A 101 -6.25 3.66 11.64
N LYS A 102 -5.37 4.43 12.30
CA LYS A 102 -5.16 4.41 13.76
C LYS A 102 -6.43 4.48 14.62
N LYS A 103 -7.48 5.14 14.12
CA LYS A 103 -8.78 5.24 14.81
C LYS A 103 -9.47 3.88 15.02
N TYR A 104 -9.06 2.85 14.28
CA TYR A 104 -9.61 1.49 14.36
C TYR A 104 -8.79 0.57 15.27
N ASP A 105 -7.74 1.04 15.94
CA ASP A 105 -6.83 0.19 16.71
C ASP A 105 -7.48 -0.50 17.91
N LEU A 106 -8.51 0.11 18.47
CA LEU A 106 -9.23 -0.43 19.62
C LEU A 106 -10.30 -1.45 19.22
N ASN A 107 -11.08 -1.14 18.20
CA ASN A 107 -12.29 -1.90 17.86
C ASN A 107 -12.11 -2.78 16.61
N GLY A 108 -11.06 -2.56 15.84
CA GLY A 108 -10.89 -3.09 14.50
C GLY A 108 -11.98 -2.63 13.54
N VAL A 109 -12.00 -3.30 12.40
CA VAL A 109 -13.02 -3.17 11.36
C VAL A 109 -13.59 -4.56 11.09
N ASP A 110 -14.86 -4.66 10.71
CA ASP A 110 -15.42 -5.95 10.27
C ASP A 110 -14.63 -6.50 9.10
N GLN A 111 -14.36 -7.82 9.11
CA GLN A 111 -13.58 -8.48 8.06
C GLN A 111 -14.12 -8.16 6.66
N LYS A 112 -15.45 -8.09 6.51
CA LYS A 112 -16.09 -7.79 5.22
C LYS A 112 -15.77 -6.38 4.72
N ASP A 113 -15.73 -5.41 5.62
CA ASP A 113 -15.41 -4.03 5.27
C ASP A 113 -13.91 -3.88 4.98
N ALA A 114 -13.06 -4.63 5.69
CA ALA A 114 -11.61 -4.66 5.47
C ALA A 114 -11.21 -5.24 4.10
N GLU A 115 -12.11 -5.95 3.40
CA GLU A 115 -11.88 -6.38 2.01
C GLU A 115 -11.75 -5.20 1.04
N THR A 116 -12.21 -4.00 1.42
CA THR A 116 -12.19 -2.82 0.56
C THR A 116 -11.52 -1.65 1.26
N ILE A 117 -10.42 -1.15 0.71
CA ILE A 117 -9.65 -0.05 1.30
C ILE A 117 -9.50 1.08 0.28
N LYS A 118 -9.72 2.31 0.72
CA LYS A 118 -9.51 3.53 -0.08
C LYS A 118 -8.47 4.42 0.58
N LEU A 119 -7.49 4.86 -0.20
CA LEU A 119 -6.53 5.89 0.18
C LEU A 119 -6.76 7.10 -0.73
N ASN A 120 -7.04 8.25 -0.11
CA ASN A 120 -7.38 9.47 -0.82
C ASN A 120 -6.30 10.53 -0.65
N LEU A 121 -6.07 11.30 -1.71
CA LEU A 121 -5.17 12.44 -1.73
C LEU A 121 -5.80 13.59 -2.51
N ILE A 122 -5.99 14.74 -1.85
CA ILE A 122 -6.41 15.97 -2.53
C ILE A 122 -5.20 16.61 -3.20
N ILE A 123 -5.30 16.87 -4.50
CA ILE A 123 -4.28 17.57 -5.28
C ILE A 123 -4.46 19.07 -5.07
N GLY A 124 -3.72 19.62 -4.13
CA GLY A 124 -3.68 21.05 -3.83
C GLY A 124 -2.29 21.44 -3.38
N LYS A 125 -2.09 22.68 -2.90
CA LYS A 125 -0.78 23.11 -2.38
C LYS A 125 -0.28 22.12 -1.31
N PRO A 126 0.99 21.66 -1.36
CA PRO A 126 2.09 22.12 -2.22
C PRO A 126 2.25 21.40 -3.59
N LEU A 127 1.30 20.56 -4.00
CA LEU A 127 1.32 19.80 -5.26
C LEU A 127 0.93 20.70 -6.43
N LEU A 128 1.88 21.52 -6.91
CA LEU A 128 1.63 22.53 -7.95
C LEU A 128 1.66 21.93 -9.37
N PRO A 129 0.87 22.48 -10.32
CA PRO A 129 0.91 22.09 -11.73
C PRO A 129 2.30 22.13 -12.35
N GLY A 130 2.54 21.27 -13.35
CA GLY A 130 3.81 21.13 -14.06
C GLY A 130 4.88 20.34 -13.29
N ASN A 131 4.52 19.71 -12.17
CA ASN A 131 5.43 18.91 -11.36
C ASN A 131 4.98 17.45 -11.27
N THR A 132 5.94 16.56 -11.08
CA THR A 132 5.73 15.13 -10.86
C THR A 132 5.91 14.80 -9.38
N PHE A 133 5.03 13.94 -8.87
CA PHE A 133 5.04 13.47 -7.50
C PHE A 133 4.91 11.95 -7.45
N ARG A 134 5.32 11.38 -6.31
CA ARG A 134 5.06 9.99 -5.96
C ARG A 134 4.20 9.94 -4.71
N TYR A 135 3.06 9.28 -4.81
CA TYR A 135 2.24 8.91 -3.67
C TYR A 135 2.62 7.51 -3.21
N LEU A 136 3.38 7.43 -2.12
CA LEU A 136 3.77 6.17 -1.50
C LEU A 136 2.67 5.71 -0.55
N PHE A 137 2.41 4.41 -0.53
CA PHE A 137 1.47 3.82 0.41
C PHE A 137 1.93 2.44 0.90
N ARG A 138 1.48 2.09 2.09
CA ARG A 138 1.61 0.77 2.70
C ARG A 138 0.32 0.43 3.42
N ILE A 139 -0.17 -0.78 3.28
CA ILE A 139 -1.25 -1.34 4.11
C ILE A 139 -0.68 -2.58 4.78
N TRP A 140 -0.89 -2.73 6.09
CA TRP A 140 -0.36 -3.88 6.83
C TRP A 140 -1.38 -4.44 7.80
N ASP A 141 -1.26 -5.73 8.07
CA ASP A 141 -1.98 -6.42 9.13
C ASP A 141 -1.25 -6.21 10.46
N LYS A 142 -1.93 -5.72 11.50
CA LYS A 142 -1.32 -5.48 12.82
C LYS A 142 -1.12 -6.74 13.64
N LYS A 143 -1.62 -7.88 13.17
CA LYS A 143 -1.55 -9.19 13.84
C LYS A 143 -0.67 -10.20 13.10
N SER A 144 -0.04 -9.81 12.00
CA SER A 144 0.93 -10.63 11.28
C SER A 144 2.02 -9.76 10.63
N ASP A 145 2.89 -10.37 9.83
CA ASP A 145 3.89 -9.70 8.99
C ASP A 145 3.36 -9.37 7.59
N LYS A 146 2.07 -9.64 7.33
CA LYS A 146 1.44 -9.43 6.03
C LYS A 146 1.30 -7.95 5.73
N GLU A 147 1.67 -7.57 4.53
CA GLU A 147 1.57 -6.20 4.04
C GLU A 147 1.47 -6.13 2.53
N LEU A 148 1.04 -4.97 2.03
CA LEU A 148 1.31 -4.53 0.67
C LEU A 148 1.94 -3.14 0.73
N LYS A 149 2.79 -2.84 -0.23
CA LYS A 149 3.48 -1.57 -0.40
C LYS A 149 3.38 -1.14 -1.84
N GLY A 150 3.27 0.14 -2.09
CA GLY A 150 3.28 0.62 -3.46
C GLY A 150 3.55 2.09 -3.58
N ASN A 151 3.68 2.51 -4.83
CA ASN A 151 3.79 3.89 -5.21
C ASN A 151 2.95 4.17 -6.45
N LEU A 152 2.44 5.39 -6.52
CA LEU A 152 1.78 5.94 -7.68
C LEU A 152 2.49 7.22 -8.11
N GLU A 153 3.14 7.17 -9.27
CA GLU A 153 3.73 8.33 -9.91
C GLU A 153 2.67 9.09 -10.72
N PHE A 154 2.59 10.41 -10.53
CA PHE A 154 1.67 11.25 -11.27
C PHE A 154 2.21 12.65 -11.54
N GLU A 155 1.75 13.26 -12.62
CA GLU A 155 2.00 14.65 -12.98
C GLU A 155 0.75 15.49 -12.68
N VAL A 156 0.92 16.65 -12.06
CA VAL A 156 -0.17 17.60 -11.85
C VAL A 156 -0.29 18.53 -13.05
N ILE A 157 -1.49 18.65 -13.61
CA ILE A 157 -1.82 19.56 -14.72
C ILE A 157 -2.79 20.67 -14.31
#